data_AF-B7TW55-F1
#
_entry.id   AF-B7TW55-F1
#
_cell.length_a   1.000
_cell.length_b   1.000
_cell.length_c   1.000
_cell.angle_alpha   90.00
_cell.angle_beta   90.00
_cell.angle_gamma   90.00
#
_symmetry.space_group_name_H-M   'P 1'
#
loop_
_entity.id
_entity.type
_entity.pdbx_description
1 polymer ?
#
loop_
_entity_poly.entity_id
_entity_poly.type
_entity_poly.pdbx_seq_one_letter_code
_entity_poly.pdbx_strand_id
1 'polypeptide(L)'
;TSRNQDVQNINLFHYNKVGKDTFQDVTHVLVSIPPDGDDVLERYGYYFQNIKWLGYLSATSVYGDHAGNWVTEESETKPIESRGKSRLRSEQKWLNSKLPIHIFRLAGIYGPGRNVLIDLQLNKARNVHKAGHLFS
;
A
#
# COMPACT_ATOMS: atom_id res chain seq x y z
N THR A 1 -15.60 10.26 -12.54
CA THR A 1 -14.87 9.16 -11.86
C THR A 1 -15.86 8.29 -11.08
N SER A 2 -16.18 7.10 -11.62
CA SER A 2 -16.72 5.84 -11.03
C SER A 2 -17.50 5.75 -9.70
N ARG A 3 -17.87 6.84 -9.01
CA ARG A 3 -18.35 6.75 -7.62
C ARG A 3 -19.78 6.23 -7.44
N ASN A 4 -20.54 6.05 -8.53
CA ASN A 4 -21.95 5.65 -8.52
C ASN A 4 -22.25 4.53 -9.54
N GLN A 5 -21.40 3.50 -9.65
CA GLN A 5 -21.81 2.27 -10.32
C GLN A 5 -22.24 1.26 -9.27
N ASP A 6 -23.42 0.68 -9.43
CA ASP A 6 -23.82 -0.52 -8.71
C ASP A 6 -22.83 -1.62 -9.06
N VAL A 7 -21.83 -1.81 -8.19
CA VAL A 7 -20.82 -2.82 -8.41
C VAL A 7 -21.43 -4.17 -8.03
N GLN A 8 -21.88 -4.90 -9.03
CA GLN A 8 -22.30 -6.29 -8.83
C GLN A 8 -21.08 -7.15 -8.50
N ASN A 9 -21.29 -8.23 -7.74
CA ASN A 9 -20.25 -9.16 -7.27
C ASN A 9 -19.32 -8.64 -6.17
N ILE A 10 -19.78 -7.70 -5.34
CA ILE A 10 -19.11 -7.36 -4.07
C ILE A 10 -19.78 -8.11 -2.93
N ASN A 11 -19.02 -8.97 -2.26
CA ASN A 11 -19.39 -9.55 -0.99
C ASN A 11 -18.68 -8.79 0.13
N LEU A 12 -19.44 -8.07 0.95
CA LEU A 12 -18.93 -7.43 2.16
C LEU A 12 -19.12 -8.38 3.35
N PHE A 13 -18.13 -8.44 4.22
CA PHE A 13 -18.20 -9.23 5.45
C PHE A 13 -17.70 -8.40 6.64
N HIS A 14 -18.11 -8.81 7.84
CA HIS A 14 -17.66 -8.17 9.07
C HIS A 14 -16.22 -8.56 9.37
N TYR A 15 -15.32 -7.57 9.45
CA TYR A 15 -13.89 -7.80 9.70
C TYR A 15 -13.59 -8.65 10.94
N ASN A 16 -14.39 -8.53 12.00
CA ASN A 16 -14.16 -9.29 13.23
C ASN A 16 -14.89 -10.65 13.27
N LYS A 17 -15.68 -10.97 12.25
CA LYS A 17 -16.52 -12.17 12.19
C LYS A 17 -16.53 -12.72 10.77
N VAL A 18 -15.60 -13.63 10.52
CA VAL A 18 -15.45 -14.28 9.21
C VAL A 18 -15.95 -15.72 9.29
N GLY A 19 -16.77 -16.10 8.31
CA GLY A 19 -17.23 -17.47 8.15
C GLY A 19 -16.10 -18.36 7.63
N LYS A 20 -16.10 -19.65 7.97
CA LYS A 20 -15.04 -20.58 7.54
C LYS A 20 -14.85 -20.61 6.02
N ASP A 21 -15.93 -20.41 5.27
CA ASP A 21 -15.94 -20.56 3.82
C ASP A 21 -15.70 -19.22 3.08
N THR A 22 -15.55 -18.10 3.80
CA THR A 22 -15.45 -16.75 3.21
C THR A 22 -14.32 -16.62 2.19
N PHE A 23 -13.22 -17.35 2.39
CA PHE A 23 -12.05 -17.28 1.51
C PHE A 23 -11.80 -18.56 0.70
N GLN A 24 -12.72 -19.54 0.73
CA GLN A 24 -12.49 -20.87 0.16
C GLN A 24 -12.17 -20.83 -1.35
N ASP A 25 -12.89 -19.99 -2.09
CA ASP A 25 -12.74 -19.83 -3.55
C ASP A 25 -11.82 -18.66 -3.94
N VAL A 26 -11.19 -18.00 -2.95
CA VAL A 26 -10.30 -16.87 -3.20
C VAL A 26 -8.97 -17.39 -3.72
N THR A 27 -8.56 -16.89 -4.88
CA THR A 27 -7.28 -17.22 -5.52
C THR A 27 -6.35 -16.02 -5.66
N HIS A 28 -6.89 -14.80 -5.57
CA HIS A 28 -6.14 -13.55 -5.73
C HIS A 28 -6.49 -12.61 -4.58
N VAL A 29 -5.49 -12.06 -3.93
CA VAL A 29 -5.66 -11.15 -2.79
C VAL A 29 -4.89 -9.86 -3.06
N LEU A 30 -5.53 -8.72 -2.79
CA LEU A 30 -4.88 -7.41 -2.81
C LEU A 30 -5.00 -6.76 -1.44
N VAL A 31 -3.87 -6.46 -0.82
CA VAL A 31 -3.79 -5.76 0.47
C VAL A 31 -3.41 -4.32 0.22
N SER A 32 -4.38 -3.42 0.42
CA SER A 32 -4.22 -1.97 0.29
C SER A 32 -4.22 -1.23 1.63
N ILE A 33 -4.17 -1.98 2.74
CA ILE A 33 -4.25 -1.44 4.10
C ILE A 33 -2.95 -0.71 4.46
N PRO A 34 -3.01 0.47 5.11
CA PRO A 34 -1.82 1.13 5.65
C PRO A 34 -1.08 0.26 6.69
N PRO A 35 0.23 0.47 6.91
CA PRO A 35 1.01 -0.39 7.80
C PRO A 35 0.54 -0.26 9.26
N ASP A 36 0.07 0.92 9.65
CA ASP A 36 -0.63 1.14 10.90
C ASP A 36 -2.06 0.58 10.77
N GLY A 37 -2.22 -0.69 11.15
CA GLY A 37 -3.51 -1.40 11.15
C GLY A 37 -3.54 -2.67 10.32
N ASP A 38 -2.45 -3.05 9.66
CA ASP A 38 -2.38 -4.30 8.89
C ASP A 38 -2.15 -5.52 9.80
N ASP A 39 -3.25 -6.16 10.22
CA ASP A 39 -3.29 -7.47 10.90
C ASP A 39 -3.84 -8.60 10.00
N VAL A 40 -3.93 -8.39 8.69
CA VAL A 40 -4.58 -9.32 7.75
C VAL A 40 -3.88 -10.66 7.73
N LEU A 41 -2.55 -10.67 7.73
CA LEU A 41 -1.79 -11.92 7.70
C LEU A 41 -2.02 -12.75 8.98
N GLU A 42 -2.02 -12.13 10.15
CA GLU A 42 -2.26 -12.81 11.42
C GLU A 42 -3.70 -13.31 11.53
N ARG A 43 -4.65 -12.49 11.07
CA ARG A 43 -6.08 -12.78 11.20
C ARG A 43 -6.57 -13.78 10.17
N TYR A 44 -6.08 -13.68 8.94
CA TYR A 44 -6.64 -14.41 7.80
C TYR A 44 -5.64 -15.29 7.05
N GLY A 45 -4.34 -15.19 7.35
CA GLY A 45 -3.31 -15.97 6.65
C GLY A 45 -3.56 -17.47 6.68
N TYR A 46 -4.19 -17.99 7.75
CA TYR A 46 -4.62 -19.39 7.83
C TYR A 46 -5.63 -19.79 6.72
N TYR A 47 -6.49 -18.87 6.27
CA TYR A 47 -7.48 -19.16 5.24
C TYR A 47 -6.92 -19.03 3.81
N PHE A 48 -5.72 -18.47 3.66
CA PHE A 48 -5.07 -18.23 2.37
C PHE A 48 -4.39 -19.48 1.81
N GLN A 49 -5.13 -20.59 1.74
CA GLN A 49 -4.62 -21.91 1.31
C GLN A 49 -4.57 -22.07 -0.23
N ASN A 50 -5.48 -21.41 -0.97
CA ASN A 50 -5.63 -21.56 -2.43
C ASN A 50 -5.10 -20.35 -3.22
N ILE A 51 -4.30 -19.49 -2.58
CA ILE A 51 -3.84 -18.24 -3.18
C ILE A 51 -2.83 -18.53 -4.28
N LYS A 52 -3.12 -18.04 -5.48
CA LYS A 52 -2.25 -18.06 -6.66
C LYS A 52 -1.45 -16.77 -6.80
N TRP A 53 -1.96 -15.67 -6.27
CA TRP A 53 -1.32 -14.36 -6.30
C TRP A 53 -1.74 -13.50 -5.12
N LEU A 54 -0.78 -12.82 -4.49
CA LEU A 54 -1.04 -11.83 -3.46
C LEU A 54 -0.27 -10.54 -3.77
N GLY A 55 -0.97 -9.41 -3.87
CA GLY A 55 -0.38 -8.09 -4.01
C GLY A 55 -0.41 -7.31 -2.71
N TYR A 56 0.71 -6.74 -2.30
CA TYR A 56 0.78 -5.75 -1.22
C TYR A 56 1.14 -4.37 -1.78
N LEU A 57 0.29 -3.37 -1.51
CA LEU A 57 0.53 -1.99 -1.92
C LEU A 57 1.42 -1.29 -0.90
N SER A 58 2.69 -1.11 -1.28
CA SER A 58 3.68 -0.38 -0.52
C SER A 58 3.87 1.05 -1.04
N ALA A 59 4.96 1.71 -0.68
CA ALA A 59 5.29 3.07 -1.06
C ALA A 59 6.79 3.25 -1.29
N THR A 60 7.17 4.17 -2.17
CA THR A 60 8.59 4.53 -2.42
C THR A 60 9.31 5.12 -1.20
N SER A 61 8.56 5.55 -0.18
CA SER A 61 9.12 6.04 1.10
C SER A 61 10.01 5.03 1.83
N VAL A 62 9.98 3.75 1.45
CA VAL A 62 10.87 2.71 1.99
C VAL A 62 12.32 2.87 1.55
N TYR A 63 12.59 3.52 0.40
CA TYR A 63 13.96 3.74 -0.05
C TYR A 63 14.72 4.74 0.83
N GLY A 64 14.02 5.77 1.33
CA GLY A 64 14.64 6.84 2.10
C GLY A 64 15.29 7.91 1.23
N ASP A 65 16.26 8.63 1.79
CA ASP A 65 17.01 9.65 1.07
C ASP A 65 18.23 9.06 0.36
N HIS A 66 18.23 9.13 -0.97
CA HIS A 66 19.35 8.72 -1.83
C HIS A 66 20.08 9.92 -2.45
N ALA A 67 19.91 11.12 -1.89
CA ALA A 67 20.51 12.37 -2.36
C ALA A 67 20.22 12.66 -3.85
N GLY A 68 19.05 12.24 -4.34
CA GLY A 68 18.63 12.41 -5.73
C GLY A 68 19.14 11.38 -6.71
N ASN A 69 19.90 10.39 -6.26
CA ASN A 69 20.32 9.30 -7.13
C ASN A 69 19.13 8.43 -7.53
N TRP A 70 19.26 7.79 -8.70
CA TRP A 70 18.30 6.80 -9.15
C TRP A 70 18.25 5.62 -8.20
N VAL A 71 17.04 5.11 -7.97
CA VAL A 71 16.79 3.89 -7.20
C VAL A 71 16.02 2.90 -8.06
N THR A 72 16.25 1.63 -7.79
CA THR A 72 15.57 0.46 -8.37
C THR A 72 15.05 -0.43 -7.25
N GLU A 73 14.35 -1.51 -7.60
CA GLU A 73 13.85 -2.52 -6.67
C GLU A 73 14.95 -3.18 -5.84
N GLU A 74 16.17 -3.29 -6.38
CA GLU A 74 17.36 -3.83 -5.71
C GLU A 74 18.08 -2.81 -4.82
N SER A 75 17.68 -1.53 -4.88
CA SER A 75 18.30 -0.49 -4.07
C SER A 75 18.01 -0.68 -2.58
N GLU A 76 19.00 -0.32 -1.75
CA GLU A 76 18.90 -0.46 -0.30
C GLU A 76 17.74 0.38 0.27
N THR A 77 16.97 -0.21 1.18
CA THR A 77 15.84 0.46 1.83
C THR A 77 16.27 1.09 3.15
N LYS A 78 16.36 2.42 3.20
CA LYS A 78 16.79 3.20 4.38
C LYS A 78 15.76 4.24 4.80
N PRO A 79 14.53 3.85 5.18
CA PRO A 79 13.51 4.84 5.52
C PRO A 79 13.87 5.61 6.80
N ILE A 80 13.79 6.94 6.73
CA ILE A 80 14.08 7.83 7.87
C ILE A 80 12.80 8.08 8.69
N GLU A 81 11.70 8.40 8.01
CA GLU A 81 10.41 8.69 8.63
C GLU A 81 9.75 7.46 9.23
N SER A 82 9.00 7.65 10.33
CA SER A 82 8.24 6.59 11.00
C SER A 82 7.33 5.83 10.03
N ARG A 83 6.60 6.52 9.14
CA ARG A 83 5.72 5.87 8.14
C ARG A 83 6.49 4.95 7.19
N GLY A 84 7.67 5.38 6.72
CA GLY A 84 8.52 4.55 5.86
C GLY A 84 9.04 3.32 6.59
N LYS A 85 9.44 3.47 7.85
CA LYS A 85 9.88 2.35 8.71
C LYS A 85 8.75 1.34 8.97
N SER A 86 7.55 1.82 9.33
CA SER A 86 6.37 0.96 9.49
C SER A 86 6.04 0.24 8.19
N ARG A 87 6.12 0.93 7.05
CA ARG A 87 5.88 0.33 5.73
C ARG A 87 6.88 -0.77 5.41
N LEU A 88 8.18 -0.53 5.63
CA LEU A 88 9.22 -1.54 5.43
C LEU A 88 9.02 -2.75 6.34
N ARG A 89 8.61 -2.54 7.60
CA ARG A 89 8.26 -3.64 8.51
C ARG A 89 7.12 -4.49 7.97
N SER A 90 6.06 -3.88 7.42
CA SER A 90 4.97 -4.60 6.78
C SER A 90 5.42 -5.33 5.51
N GLU A 91 6.28 -4.74 4.67
CA GLU A 91 6.88 -5.44 3.52
C GLU A 91 7.58 -6.74 3.98
N GLN A 92 8.43 -6.64 5.00
CA GLN A 92 9.15 -7.80 5.52
C GLN A 92 8.21 -8.87 6.09
N LYS A 93 7.15 -8.46 6.79
CA LYS A 93 6.12 -9.38 7.28
C LYS A 93 5.46 -10.15 6.13
N TRP A 94 5.06 -9.46 5.06
CA TRP A 94 4.44 -10.09 3.90
C TRP A 94 5.41 -10.97 3.10
N LEU A 95 6.66 -10.55 2.92
CA LEU A 95 7.71 -11.37 2.28
C LEU A 95 7.92 -12.70 3.03
N ASN A 96 7.85 -12.66 4.36
CA ASN A 96 8.03 -13.83 5.21
C ASN A 96 6.77 -14.72 5.34
N SER A 97 5.66 -14.38 4.68
CA SER A 97 4.38 -15.10 4.79
C SER A 97 4.33 -16.47 4.09
N LYS A 98 5.30 -16.75 3.21
CA LYS A 98 5.32 -17.91 2.29
C LYS A 98 4.19 -17.94 1.24
N LEU A 99 3.40 -16.87 1.12
CA LEU A 99 2.38 -16.70 0.08
C LEU A 99 3.02 -16.22 -1.23
N PRO A 100 2.35 -16.35 -2.41
CA PRO A 100 2.85 -15.85 -3.70
C PRO A 100 2.78 -14.31 -3.79
N ILE A 101 3.57 -13.65 -2.95
CA ILE A 101 3.58 -12.21 -2.70
C ILE A 101 4.27 -11.43 -3.81
N HIS A 102 3.67 -10.30 -4.17
CA HIS A 102 4.21 -9.27 -5.04
C HIS A 102 4.07 -7.92 -4.34
N ILE A 103 5.18 -7.18 -4.23
CA ILE A 103 5.19 -5.86 -3.59
C ILE A 103 5.15 -4.79 -4.68
N PHE A 104 4.21 -3.86 -4.55
CA PHE A 104 4.10 -2.70 -5.44
C PHE A 104 4.44 -1.43 -4.66
N ARG A 105 5.64 -0.87 -4.85
CA ARG A 105 6.06 0.38 -4.21
C ARG A 105 5.51 1.57 -4.99
N LEU A 106 4.34 2.05 -4.59
CA LEU A 106 3.65 3.12 -5.29
C LEU A 106 4.28 4.49 -5.00
N ALA A 107 4.43 5.31 -6.04
CA ALA A 107 4.78 6.72 -5.90
C ALA A 107 3.55 7.56 -5.46
N GLY A 108 3.70 8.88 -5.43
CA GLY A 108 2.60 9.80 -5.12
C GLY A 108 1.44 9.66 -6.10
N ILE A 109 0.33 9.03 -5.66
CA ILE A 109 -0.87 8.87 -6.48
C ILE A 109 -1.52 10.23 -6.72
N TYR A 110 -1.69 10.61 -7.99
CA TYR A 110 -2.37 11.82 -8.44
C TYR A 110 -3.51 11.49 -9.40
N GLY A 111 -4.42 12.44 -9.62
CA GLY A 111 -5.51 12.27 -10.57
C GLY A 111 -6.64 13.28 -10.38
N PRO A 112 -7.81 13.03 -11.00
CA PRO A 112 -8.98 13.90 -10.86
C PRO A 112 -9.36 14.09 -9.38
N GLY A 113 -9.38 15.34 -8.92
CA GLY A 113 -9.66 15.70 -7.53
C GLY A 113 -8.52 15.47 -6.54
N ARG A 114 -7.36 14.98 -6.97
CA ARG A 114 -6.15 14.80 -6.15
C ARG A 114 -4.93 15.33 -6.90
N ASN A 115 -4.76 16.66 -6.86
CA ASN A 115 -3.64 17.36 -7.47
C ASN A 115 -3.41 18.72 -6.78
N VAL A 116 -2.23 19.30 -7.02
CA VAL A 116 -1.79 20.55 -6.37
C VAL A 116 -2.65 21.77 -6.74
N LEU A 117 -3.28 21.79 -7.91
CA LEU A 117 -4.14 22.91 -8.31
C LEU A 117 -5.42 22.96 -7.46
N ILE A 118 -5.98 21.79 -7.13
CA ILE A 118 -7.10 21.70 -6.19
C ILE A 118 -6.67 22.16 -4.79
N ASP A 119 -5.48 21.75 -4.32
CA ASP A 119 -4.98 22.19 -3.02
C ASP A 119 -4.76 23.71 -2.96
N LEU A 120 -4.32 24.34 -4.05
CA LEU A 120 -4.20 25.79 -4.17
C LEU A 120 -5.57 26.47 -4.08
N GLN A 121 -6.55 26.01 -4.86
CA GLN A 121 -7.92 26.56 -4.83
C GLN A 121 -8.57 26.44 -3.45
N LEU A 122 -8.23 25.38 -2.70
CA LEU A 122 -8.75 25.12 -1.35
C LEU A 122 -7.93 25.78 -0.23
N ASN A 123 -6.90 26.59 -0.56
CA ASN A 123 -5.97 27.17 0.42
C ASN A 123 -5.30 26.12 1.35
N LYS A 124 -5.06 24.92 0.82
CA LYS A 124 -4.39 23.80 1.52
C LYS A 124 -2.98 23.52 1.00
N ALA A 125 -2.56 24.21 -0.05
CA ALA A 125 -1.24 24.05 -0.64
C ALA A 125 -0.14 24.38 0.38
N ARG A 126 0.90 23.53 0.39
CA ARG A 126 2.08 23.74 1.23
C ARG A 126 3.21 24.28 0.36
N ASN A 127 3.75 25.44 0.73
CA ASN A 127 4.97 25.95 0.13
C ASN A 127 6.18 25.28 0.82
N VAL A 128 6.90 24.44 0.09
CA VAL A 128 8.08 23.75 0.58
C VAL A 128 9.31 24.42 -0.01
N HIS A 129 9.95 25.29 0.77
CA HIS A 129 11.26 25.85 0.42
C HIS A 129 12.36 25.08 1.15
N LYS A 130 12.99 24.14 0.44
CA LYS A 130 14.12 23.34 0.94
C LYS A 130 15.22 23.34 -0.11
N ALA A 131 16.31 24.06 0.16
CA ALA A 131 17.44 24.17 -0.76
C ALA A 131 18.04 22.78 -1.07
N GLY A 132 18.29 22.49 -2.35
CA GLY A 132 18.79 21.19 -2.79
C GLY A 132 17.77 20.04 -2.67
N HIS A 133 16.48 20.32 -2.43
CA HIS A 133 15.46 19.29 -2.39
C HIS A 133 15.18 18.72 -3.79
N LEU A 134 15.27 17.41 -3.90
CA LEU A 134 14.95 16.64 -5.09
C LEU A 134 13.65 15.85 -4.83
N PHE A 135 12.76 15.84 -5.82
CA PHE A 135 11.48 15.13 -5.74
C PHE A 135 11.64 13.69 -6.22
N SER A 136 10.89 12.77 -5.60
CA SER A 136 10.80 11.35 -5.97
C SER A 136 9.37 10.92 -6.28
#